data_AF-A0A815L407-F1
#
_entry.id   AF-A0A815L407-F1
#
_cell.length_a   1.000
_cell.length_b   1.000
_cell.length_c   1.000
_cell.angle_alpha   90.00
_cell.angle_beta   90.00
_cell.angle_gamma   90.00
#
_symmetry.space_group_name_H-M   'P 1'
#
loop_
_entity.id
_entity.type
_entity.pdbx_description
1 polymer ?
#
loop_
_entity_poly.entity_id
_entity_poly.type
_entity_poly.pdbx_seq_one_letter_code
_entity_poly.pdbx_strand_id
1 'polypeptide(L)'
;MVHDNFSGWQVYRGGSYHYGPSILINNNQDSLIHMWTCSPGTGSTQWDVIRYHYSNDNGQTWSLDETALKPISCSHDTYSACDPDVVKIDKYYYIGYTSTTNLNATQNQLFLALSLIPNGN
;
A
#
# COMPACT_ATOMS: atom_id res chain seq x y z
N MET A 1 10.14 24.16 -2.44
CA MET A 1 10.72 22.84 -2.13
C MET A 1 12.21 22.95 -2.44
N VAL A 2 13.05 22.97 -1.40
CA VAL A 2 14.50 23.16 -1.55
C VAL A 2 15.10 21.78 -1.78
N HIS A 3 15.77 21.59 -2.91
CA HIS A 3 16.58 20.42 -3.17
C HIS A 3 17.97 20.64 -2.55
N ASP A 4 18.34 19.79 -1.60
CA ASP A 4 19.75 19.55 -1.30
C ASP A 4 20.26 18.40 -2.18
N ASN A 5 21.56 18.45 -2.47
CA ASN A 5 22.23 17.47 -3.29
C ASN A 5 22.50 16.22 -2.42
N PHE A 6 21.64 15.21 -2.53
CA PHE A 6 21.75 13.84 -1.98
C PHE A 6 21.35 13.56 -0.51
N SER A 7 20.35 14.23 0.08
CA SER A 7 19.87 13.86 1.44
C SER A 7 18.58 13.02 1.50
N GLY A 8 18.15 12.42 0.39
CA GLY A 8 16.92 11.65 0.32
C GLY A 8 17.14 10.19 -0.02
N TRP A 9 16.35 9.30 0.58
CA TRP A 9 16.31 7.88 0.21
C TRP A 9 15.15 7.62 -0.75
N GLN A 10 15.45 6.96 -1.87
CA GLN A 10 14.45 6.55 -2.84
C GLN A 10 13.82 5.23 -2.38
N VAL A 11 12.53 5.26 -2.10
CA VAL A 11 11.76 4.10 -1.64
C VAL A 11 11.49 3.11 -2.78
N TYR A 12 11.14 3.62 -3.96
CA TYR A 12 10.82 2.82 -5.13
C TYR A 12 11.73 3.18 -6.31
N ARG A 13 12.50 2.21 -6.81
CA ARG A 13 13.61 2.46 -7.76
C ARG A 13 13.21 2.46 -9.24
N GLY A 14 11.99 2.08 -9.60
CA GLY A 14 11.50 2.18 -10.98
C GLY A 14 10.32 1.28 -11.27
N GLY A 15 9.53 1.65 -12.28
CA GLY A 15 8.26 1.01 -12.62
C GLY A 15 7.18 2.08 -12.87
N SER A 16 5.92 1.73 -12.65
CA SER A 16 4.80 2.67 -12.71
C SER A 16 4.62 3.42 -11.37
N TYR A 17 3.51 4.13 -11.18
CA TYR A 17 3.27 4.91 -9.97
C TYR A 17 3.19 4.06 -8.71
N HIS A 18 3.62 4.67 -7.61
CA HIS A 18 3.32 4.29 -6.23
C HIS A 18 2.84 5.56 -5.52
N TYR A 19 1.57 5.59 -5.09
CA TYR A 19 0.97 6.76 -4.43
C TYR A 19 0.22 6.38 -3.15
N GLY A 20 -0.19 7.40 -2.39
CA GLY A 20 -0.97 7.23 -1.17
C GLY A 20 -0.29 6.33 -0.14
N PRO A 21 0.92 6.67 0.34
CA PRO A 21 1.62 5.84 1.30
C PRO A 21 0.90 5.85 2.66
N SER A 22 0.72 4.68 3.25
CA SER A 22 0.49 4.50 4.68
C SER A 22 1.72 3.84 5.31
N ILE A 23 2.14 4.34 6.47
CA ILE A 23 3.40 3.96 7.11
C ILE A 23 3.15 3.55 8.55
N LEU A 24 3.66 2.39 8.95
CA LEU A 24 3.74 1.96 10.35
C LEU A 24 5.19 1.75 10.75
N ILE A 25 5.61 2.43 11.82
CA ILE A 25 6.94 2.27 12.40
C ILE A 25 6.81 1.39 13.65
N ASN A 26 7.55 0.30 13.70
CA ASN A 26 7.55 -0.58 14.87
C ASN A 26 8.59 -0.10 15.89
N ASN A 27 8.17 0.69 16.88
CA ASN A 27 9.05 1.26 17.91
C ASN A 27 9.76 0.24 18.81
N ASN A 28 9.39 -1.05 18.77
CA ASN A 28 10.08 -2.10 19.52
C ASN A 28 11.24 -2.72 18.72
N GLN A 29 11.34 -2.39 17.43
CA GLN A 29 12.38 -2.85 16.52
C GLN A 29 12.90 -1.62 15.80
N ASP A 30 13.79 -0.90 16.47
CA ASP A 30 14.43 0.32 15.97
C ASP A 30 15.02 0.07 14.58
N SER A 31 14.26 0.47 13.55
CA SER A 31 14.53 0.47 12.10
C SER A 31 13.45 -0.19 11.25
N LEU A 32 12.51 -0.96 11.81
CA LEU A 32 11.47 -1.61 11.02
C LEU A 32 10.35 -0.63 10.66
N ILE A 33 10.32 -0.28 9.37
CA ILE A 33 9.29 0.57 8.76
C ILE A 33 8.50 -0.30 7.80
N HIS A 34 7.19 -0.39 8.02
CA HIS A 34 6.24 -0.96 7.08
C HIS A 34 5.62 0.14 6.25
N MET A 35 5.43 -0.09 4.95
CA MET A 35 4.75 0.85 4.06
C MET A 35 3.80 0.12 3.11
N TRP A 36 2.62 0.70 2.94
CA TRP A 36 1.64 0.30 1.94
C TRP A 36 1.40 1.44 0.96
N THR A 37 1.32 1.15 -0.33
CA THR A 37 1.12 2.14 -1.39
C THR A 37 0.21 1.60 -2.47
N CYS A 38 -0.57 2.46 -3.10
CA CYS A 38 -1.31 2.12 -4.31
C CYS A 38 -0.39 2.09 -5.54
N SER A 39 -0.52 1.07 -6.37
CA SER A 39 0.23 0.89 -7.63
C SER A 39 -0.67 0.22 -8.67
N PRO A 40 -0.31 0.21 -9.97
CA PRO A 40 -1.09 -0.54 -10.93
C PRO A 40 -1.14 -2.03 -10.62
N GLY A 41 -2.31 -2.62 -10.84
CA GLY A 41 -2.46 -4.06 -10.95
C GLY A 41 -2.05 -4.58 -12.33
N THR A 42 -2.36 -5.85 -12.59
CA THR A 42 -1.97 -6.55 -13.81
C THR A 42 -3.14 -7.00 -14.68
N GLY A 43 -4.38 -6.67 -14.30
CA GLY A 43 -5.60 -7.19 -14.93
C GLY A 43 -6.52 -6.12 -15.50
N SER A 44 -7.39 -6.52 -16.44
CA SER A 44 -8.38 -5.63 -17.08
C SER A 44 -9.39 -5.01 -16.11
N THR A 45 -9.61 -5.66 -14.97
CA THR A 45 -10.41 -5.17 -13.85
C THR A 45 -9.59 -4.97 -12.58
N GLN A 46 -8.27 -5.17 -12.60
CA GLN A 46 -7.42 -4.90 -11.45
C GLN A 46 -6.55 -3.71 -11.79
N TRP A 47 -7.18 -2.53 -11.83
CA TRP A 47 -6.51 -1.31 -12.26
C TRP A 47 -5.46 -0.91 -11.24
N ASP A 48 -5.81 -0.98 -9.96
CA ASP A 48 -4.95 -0.65 -8.83
C ASP A 48 -4.94 -1.76 -7.79
N VAL A 49 -3.77 -1.97 -7.19
CA VAL A 49 -3.53 -2.88 -6.07
C VAL A 49 -2.71 -2.18 -5.01
N ILE A 50 -2.85 -2.61 -3.77
CA ILE A 50 -2.02 -2.12 -2.67
C ILE A 50 -0.77 -3.00 -2.57
N ARG A 51 0.39 -2.37 -2.70
CA ARG A 51 1.70 -2.98 -2.48
C ARG A 51 2.13 -2.80 -1.04
N TYR A 52 2.97 -3.71 -0.59
CA TYR A 52 3.68 -3.65 0.68
C TYR A 52 5.19 -3.65 0.43
N HIS A 53 5.88 -2.82 1.20
CA HIS A 53 7.33 -2.78 1.28
C HIS A 53 7.73 -2.61 2.75
N TYR A 54 8.93 -3.03 3.09
CA TYR A 54 9.51 -2.70 4.39
C TYR A 54 10.96 -2.29 4.27
N SER A 55 11.41 -1.53 5.27
CA SER A 55 12.81 -1.22 5.51
C SER A 55 13.19 -1.70 6.90
N ASN A 56 14.42 -2.16 7.06
CA ASN A 56 15.03 -2.54 8.33
C ASN A 56 16.32 -1.75 8.62
N ASP A 57 16.54 -0.63 7.92
CA ASP A 57 17.73 0.20 8.00
C ASP A 57 17.39 1.71 8.04
N ASN A 58 16.25 2.05 8.64
CA ASN A 58 15.72 3.42 8.75
C ASN A 58 15.36 4.06 7.41
N GLY A 59 14.85 3.27 6.47
CA GLY A 59 14.35 3.73 5.18
C GLY A 59 15.43 3.93 4.11
N GLN A 60 16.68 3.49 4.36
CA GLN A 60 17.78 3.63 3.40
C GLN A 60 17.66 2.62 2.25
N THR A 61 17.25 1.39 2.58
CA THR A 61 16.90 0.34 1.63
C THR A 61 15.53 -0.25 1.93
N TRP A 62 14.88 -0.75 0.89
CA TRP A 62 13.52 -1.27 0.92
C TRP A 62 13.45 -2.63 0.26
N SER A 63 12.53 -3.47 0.74
CA SER A 63 12.21 -4.75 0.15
C SER A 63 11.66 -4.61 -1.27
N LEU A 64 11.59 -5.73 -1.99
CA LEU A 64 10.83 -5.81 -3.23
C LEU A 64 9.33 -5.59 -2.98
N ASP A 65 8.61 -5.14 -4.00
CA ASP A 65 7.15 -4.99 -3.98
C ASP A 65 6.47 -6.33 -3.77
N GLU A 66 5.59 -6.38 -2.78
CA GLU A 66 4.66 -7.49 -2.59
C GLU A 66 3.22 -7.00 -2.75
N THR A 67 2.33 -7.78 -3.36
CA THR A 67 0.91 -7.44 -3.36
C THR A 67 0.31 -7.76 -2.00
N ALA A 68 -0.10 -6.75 -1.25
CA ALA A 68 -0.78 -6.91 0.03
C ALA A 68 -2.29 -7.04 -0.11
N LEU A 69 -2.90 -6.28 -1.03
CA LEU A 69 -4.33 -6.34 -1.30
C LEU A 69 -4.60 -6.15 -2.78
N LYS A 70 -5.55 -6.92 -3.31
CA LYS A 70 -6.02 -6.80 -4.70
C LYS A 70 -7.55 -6.81 -4.74
N PRO A 71 -8.16 -6.15 -5.74
CA PRO A 71 -9.58 -6.27 -6.05
C PRO A 71 -10.01 -7.73 -6.21
N ILE A 72 -11.23 -8.02 -5.75
CA ILE A 72 -11.88 -9.30 -5.94
C ILE A 72 -12.81 -9.22 -7.15
N SER A 73 -12.74 -10.19 -8.07
CA SER A 73 -13.66 -10.18 -9.21
C SER A 73 -15.11 -10.40 -8.72
N CYS A 74 -16.06 -9.65 -9.28
CA CYS A 74 -17.48 -9.72 -8.94
C CYS A 74 -17.85 -9.24 -7.51
N SER A 75 -16.99 -8.45 -6.86
CA SER A 75 -17.30 -7.73 -5.63
C SER A 75 -17.47 -6.22 -5.87
N HIS A 76 -17.81 -5.47 -4.82
CA HIS A 76 -17.95 -4.02 -4.92
C HIS A 76 -16.61 -3.29 -5.09
N ASP A 77 -15.50 -3.90 -4.71
CA ASP A 77 -14.14 -3.36 -4.92
C ASP A 77 -13.49 -3.92 -6.19
N THR A 78 -14.28 -4.44 -7.15
CA THR A 78 -13.78 -5.25 -8.28
C THR A 78 -12.79 -4.55 -9.20
N TYR A 79 -12.68 -3.23 -9.16
CA TYR A 79 -11.87 -2.45 -10.10
C TYR A 79 -10.51 -2.01 -9.56
N SER A 80 -10.44 -1.71 -8.25
CA SER A 80 -9.25 -1.11 -7.67
C SER A 80 -9.15 -1.32 -6.15
N ALA A 81 -7.94 -1.27 -5.63
CA ALA A 81 -7.68 -1.06 -4.22
C ALA A 81 -6.71 0.12 -4.11
N CYS A 82 -7.22 1.27 -3.67
CA CYS A 82 -6.53 2.57 -3.70
C CYS A 82 -6.44 3.18 -2.29
N ASP A 83 -5.64 4.24 -2.18
CA ASP A 83 -5.56 5.11 -1.00
C ASP A 83 -5.51 4.36 0.35
N PRO A 84 -4.52 3.46 0.55
CA PRO A 84 -4.46 2.70 1.77
C PRO A 84 -4.23 3.60 2.99
N ASP A 85 -4.90 3.28 4.09
CA ASP A 85 -4.47 3.66 5.43
C ASP A 85 -4.50 2.45 6.35
N VAL A 86 -3.47 2.30 7.19
CA VAL A 86 -3.24 1.09 7.98
C VAL A 86 -3.08 1.43 9.45
N VAL A 87 -3.89 0.77 10.27
CA VAL A 87 -3.73 0.77 11.72
C VAL A 87 -3.49 -0.63 12.24
N LYS A 88 -2.59 -0.76 13.22
CA LYS A 88 -2.39 -2.00 13.96
C LYS A 88 -3.07 -1.90 15.32
N ILE A 89 -3.97 -2.83 15.61
CA ILE A 89 -4.63 -2.96 16.91
C ILE A 89 -4.39 -4.39 17.40
N ASP A 90 -3.76 -4.52 18.57
CA ASP A 90 -3.25 -5.78 19.10
C ASP A 90 -2.37 -6.53 18.07
N LYS A 91 -2.81 -7.72 17.66
CA LYS A 91 -2.13 -8.58 16.68
C LYS A 91 -2.63 -8.39 15.24
N TYR A 92 -3.62 -7.52 15.02
CA TYR A 92 -4.28 -7.37 13.74
C TYR A 92 -3.84 -6.08 13.04
N TYR A 93 -3.61 -6.20 11.73
CA TYR A 93 -3.45 -5.09 10.81
C TYR A 93 -4.78 -4.87 10.10
N TYR A 94 -5.28 -3.64 10.15
CA TYR A 94 -6.49 -3.20 9.48
C TYR A 94 -6.09 -2.24 8.38
N ILE A 95 -6.48 -2.54 7.14
CA ILE A 95 -6.26 -1.63 6.01
C ILE A 95 -7.61 -1.09 5.54
N GLY A 96 -7.81 0.21 5.75
CA GLY A 96 -8.84 0.98 5.10
C GLY A 96 -8.38 1.33 3.69
N TYR A 97 -9.26 1.21 2.70
CA TYR A 97 -8.90 1.52 1.31
C TYR A 97 -10.14 1.98 0.53
N THR A 98 -9.89 2.72 -0.56
CA THR A 98 -10.95 3.13 -1.48
C THR A 98 -11.03 2.19 -2.67
N SER A 99 -12.22 2.06 -3.23
CA SER A 99 -12.44 1.43 -4.53
C SER A 99 -13.66 2.02 -5.21
N THR A 100 -13.71 1.94 -6.54
CA THR A 100 -14.89 2.32 -7.31
C THR A 100 -15.79 1.14 -7.60
N THR A 101 -17.10 1.35 -7.57
CA THR A 101 -18.11 0.35 -7.95
C THR A 101 -18.53 0.42 -9.42
N ASN A 102 -18.01 1.39 -10.18
CA ASN A 102 -18.37 1.59 -11.58
C ASN A 102 -17.17 1.85 -12.50
N LEU A 103 -17.35 1.52 -13.78
CA LEU A 103 -16.32 1.67 -14.82
C LEU A 103 -15.84 3.10 -15.05
N ASN A 104 -16.67 4.11 -14.71
CA ASN A 104 -16.32 5.51 -14.87
C ASN A 104 -15.46 6.07 -13.71
N ALA A 105 -15.13 5.25 -12.71
CA ALA A 105 -14.35 5.65 -11.53
C ALA A 105 -14.95 6.83 -10.73
N THR A 106 -16.28 6.98 -10.73
CA THR A 106 -16.97 8.09 -10.06
C THR A 106 -17.72 7.69 -8.78
N GLN A 107 -17.80 6.39 -8.48
CA GLN A 107 -18.52 5.86 -7.32
C GLN A 107 -17.56 5.21 -6.32
N ASN A 108 -16.72 6.03 -5.70
CA ASN A 108 -15.79 5.55 -4.68
C ASN A 108 -16.50 5.22 -3.37
N GLN A 109 -16.13 4.08 -2.79
CA GLN A 109 -16.57 3.60 -1.48
C GLN A 109 -15.34 3.30 -0.62
N LEU A 110 -15.54 3.27 0.70
CA LEU A 110 -14.52 2.84 1.66
C LEU A 110 -14.72 1.37 2.01
N PHE A 111 -13.63 0.63 2.02
CA PHE A 111 -13.56 -0.79 2.35
C PHE A 111 -12.55 -1.02 3.49
N LEU A 112 -12.62 -2.21 4.08
CA LEU A 112 -11.74 -2.62 5.17
C LEU A 112 -11.29 -4.07 4.95
N ALA A 113 -9.98 -4.32 5.01
CA ALA A 113 -9.43 -5.67 5.08
C ALA A 113 -8.60 -5.86 6.35
N LEU A 114 -8.47 -7.11 6.79
CA LEU A 114 -7.81 -7.49 8.04
C LEU A 114 -6.81 -8.62 7.80
N SER A 115 -5.67 -8.55 8.49
CA SER A 115 -4.63 -9.58 8.46
C SER A 115 -3.93 -9.72 9.83
N LEU A 116 -3.35 -10.90 10.09
CA LEU A 116 -2.43 -11.14 11.22
C LEU A 116 -0.98 -10.72 10.90
N ILE A 117 -0.67 -10.53 9.62
CA ILE A 117 0.67 -10.21 9.12
C ILE A 117 0.61 -8.99 8.18
N PRO A 118 1.66 -8.14 8.12
CA PRO A 118 1.60 -6.87 7.41
C PRO A 118 1.22 -6.95 5.92
N ASN A 119 1.70 -7.99 5.23
CA ASN A 119 1.53 -8.16 3.79
C ASN A 119 0.34 -9.07 3.39
N GLY A 120 -0.39 -9.63 4.37
CA GLY A 120 -1.56 -10.46 4.10
C GLY A 120 -1.32 -11.88 3.52
N ASN A 121 -0.06 -12.32 3.31
CA ASN A 121 0.28 -13.59 2.64
C ASN A 121 1.07 -14.57 3.52
#